data_AF-A0A2J5PJ30-F1
#
_entry.id   AF-A0A2J5PJ30-F1
#
_cell.length_a   1.000
_cell.length_b   1.000
_cell.length_c   1.000
_cell.angle_alpha   90.00
_cell.angle_beta   90.00
_cell.angle_gamma   90.00
#
_symmetry.space_group_name_H-M   'P 1'
#
loop_
_entity.id
_entity.type
_entity.pdbx_description
1 polymer ?
#
loop_
_entity_poly.entity_id
_entity_poly.type
_entity_poly.pdbx_seq_one_letter_code
_entity_poly.pdbx_strand_id
1 'polypeptide(L)'
;MKKIATITASVITAGVLCYLGLSGYIWYYDSQRIKKNDVRLSAVAENNKVLSFFSEKGCDYCHTPSAELPFYAVFPVAKQLMDYDVQLGYKSFNLQSVRTSLIDDKPVSQSELNKIEWVMQHQTMPPTRYVALHWTGGVSDSERIEILNWIKHQRERYYASADTAAQHRNEPLQPIPKKLPVDERKAALGFRLYHDARMSGDSTISCAHCHALNAGGVDGRKTSIGVGGAVGPINAPTVFNSVFNIEQFWDGRASTLQEQAGGPPLNPIEMASKSWEDIINKLDKDPVLKKDFLAVYPQGFSGERITD
;
A
#
# COMPACT_ATOMS: atom_id res chain seq x y z
N MET A 1 -55.55 29.18 13.59
CA MET A 1 -54.37 29.60 12.81
C MET A 1 -53.26 30.22 13.67
N LYS A 2 -53.50 31.31 14.44
CA LYS A 2 -52.46 31.95 15.28
C LYS A 2 -51.78 31.01 16.31
N LYS A 3 -52.53 30.19 17.05
CA LYS A 3 -51.95 29.26 18.04
C LYS A 3 -51.04 28.19 17.43
N ILE A 4 -51.40 27.66 16.25
CA ILE A 4 -50.59 26.69 15.52
C ILE A 4 -49.29 27.35 15.07
N ALA A 5 -49.37 28.56 14.50
CA ALA A 5 -48.18 29.33 14.10
C ALA A 5 -47.23 29.63 15.28
N THR A 6 -47.76 29.98 16.46
CA THR A 6 -46.93 30.21 17.66
C THR A 6 -46.27 28.94 18.16
N ILE A 7 -46.99 27.81 18.22
CA ILE A 7 -46.42 26.51 18.65
C ILE A 7 -45.34 26.06 17.66
N THR A 8 -45.61 26.15 16.36
CA THR A 8 -44.63 25.82 15.32
C THR A 8 -43.38 26.70 15.44
N ALA A 9 -43.54 28.01 15.65
CA ALA A 9 -42.41 28.92 15.85
C ALA A 9 -41.60 28.57 17.12
N SER A 10 -42.26 28.23 18.24
CA SER A 10 -41.57 27.83 19.47
C SER A 10 -40.79 26.52 19.32
N VAL A 11 -41.35 25.53 18.62
CA VAL A 11 -40.68 24.25 18.36
C VAL A 11 -39.46 24.46 17.46
N ILE A 12 -39.58 25.27 16.40
CA ILE A 12 -38.46 25.60 15.51
C ILE A 12 -37.36 26.31 16.30
N THR A 13 -37.70 27.34 17.08
CA THR A 13 -36.73 28.08 17.89
C THR A 13 -36.01 27.18 18.90
N ALA A 14 -36.75 26.29 19.59
CA ALA A 14 -36.14 25.33 20.50
C ALA A 14 -35.19 24.37 19.77
N GLY A 15 -35.58 23.86 18.60
CA GLY A 15 -34.73 23.01 17.76
C GLY A 15 -33.45 23.71 17.33
N VAL A 16 -33.54 24.96 16.88
CA VAL A 16 -32.37 25.78 16.48
C VAL A 16 -31.44 26.02 17.66
N LEU A 17 -31.97 26.37 18.84
CA LEU A 17 -31.15 26.58 20.03
C LEU A 17 -30.44 25.29 20.48
N CYS A 18 -31.12 24.15 20.45
CA CYS A 18 -30.51 22.86 20.75
C CYS A 18 -29.40 22.51 19.74
N TYR A 19 -29.65 22.72 18.45
CA TYR A 19 -28.66 22.48 17.40
C TYR A 19 -27.42 23.37 17.55
N LEU A 20 -27.61 24.67 17.80
CA LEU A 20 -26.50 25.61 18.00
C LEU A 20 -25.72 25.30 19.29
N GLY A 21 -26.42 24.93 20.37
CA GLY A 21 -25.78 24.51 21.62
C GLY A 21 -24.93 23.25 21.43
N LEU A 22 -25.46 22.23 20.73
CA LEU A 22 -24.72 21.01 20.40
C LEU A 22 -23.53 21.31 19.48
N SER A 23 -23.72 22.09 18.42
CA SER A 23 -22.66 22.46 17.48
C SER A 23 -21.56 23.28 18.14
N GLY A 24 -21.92 24.18 19.07
CA GLY A 24 -20.96 24.94 19.88
C GLY A 24 -20.15 24.06 20.83
N TYR A 25 -20.81 23.08 21.48
CA TYR A 25 -20.11 22.08 22.28
C TYR A 25 -19.15 21.23 21.43
N ILE A 26 -19.60 20.76 20.27
CA ILE A 26 -18.79 19.95 19.34
C ILE A 26 -17.57 20.74 18.90
N TRP A 27 -17.76 21.99 18.49
CA TRP A 27 -16.66 22.88 18.13
C TRP A 27 -15.62 23.02 19.26
N TYR A 28 -16.08 23.18 20.50
CA TYR A 28 -15.19 23.25 21.66
C TYR A 28 -14.45 21.92 21.88
N TYR A 29 -15.15 20.78 21.82
CA TYR A 29 -14.56 19.46 21.96
C TYR A 29 -13.50 19.18 20.89
N ASP A 30 -13.82 19.42 19.63
CA ASP A 30 -12.93 19.24 18.48
C ASP A 30 -11.68 20.12 18.62
N SER A 31 -11.85 21.38 19.03
CA SER A 31 -10.75 22.31 19.27
C SER A 31 -9.77 21.82 20.35
N GLN A 32 -10.28 21.16 21.39
CA GLN A 32 -9.43 20.56 22.44
C GLN A 32 -8.73 19.30 21.95
N ARG A 33 -9.42 18.46 21.15
CA ARG A 33 -8.84 17.27 20.55
C ARG A 33 -7.66 17.62 19.63
N ILE A 34 -7.83 18.63 18.76
CA ILE A 34 -6.78 19.08 17.83
C ILE A 34 -5.51 19.46 18.58
N LYS A 35 -5.63 20.23 19.68
CA LYS A 35 -4.50 20.62 20.53
C LYS A 35 -3.77 19.44 21.18
N LYS A 36 -4.50 18.36 21.52
CA LYS A 36 -3.94 17.15 22.14
C LYS A 36 -3.26 16.23 21.11
N ASN A 37 -3.75 16.21 19.86
CA ASN A 37 -3.21 15.37 18.78
C ASN A 37 -1.93 15.91 18.13
N ASP A 38 -1.53 17.15 18.43
CA ASP A 38 -0.35 17.84 17.87
C ASP A 38 1.01 17.34 18.43
N VAL A 39 1.01 16.24 19.18
CA VAL A 39 2.18 15.79 19.99
C VAL A 39 3.15 14.91 19.20
N ARG A 40 2.78 14.41 18.01
CA ARG A 40 3.68 13.63 17.13
C ARG A 40 3.95 14.35 15.83
N LEU A 41 5.09 15.03 15.80
CA LEU A 41 5.56 15.80 14.65
C LEU A 41 6.58 15.01 13.83
N SER A 42 6.45 15.10 12.51
CA SER A 42 7.51 14.74 11.57
C SER A 42 8.67 15.73 11.67
N ALA A 43 9.88 15.28 11.34
CA ALA A 43 11.03 16.16 11.15
C ALA A 43 10.84 17.11 9.94
N VAL A 44 9.94 16.76 9.00
CA VAL A 44 9.68 17.54 7.79
C VAL A 44 8.47 18.44 7.99
N ALA A 45 8.68 19.75 7.88
CA ALA A 45 7.63 20.76 8.08
C ALA A 45 6.43 20.62 7.13
N GLU A 46 6.67 20.20 5.87
CA GLU A 46 5.59 19.93 4.91
C GLU A 46 4.69 18.78 5.38
N ASN A 47 5.26 17.70 5.91
CA ASN A 47 4.50 16.57 6.45
C ASN A 47 3.63 17.00 7.64
N ASN A 48 4.14 17.91 8.48
CA ASN A 48 3.37 18.44 9.61
C ASN A 48 2.12 19.22 9.14
N LYS A 49 2.18 19.99 8.06
CA LYS A 49 0.99 20.68 7.52
C LYS A 49 -0.11 19.70 7.13
N VAL A 50 0.25 18.59 6.48
CA VAL A 50 -0.69 17.55 6.06
C VAL A 50 -1.25 16.78 7.27
N LEU A 51 -0.41 16.48 8.25
CA LEU A 51 -0.83 15.87 9.52
C LEU A 51 -1.83 16.78 10.28
N SER A 52 -1.54 18.08 10.35
CA SER A 52 -2.43 19.08 10.95
C SER A 52 -3.75 19.15 10.21
N PHE A 53 -3.73 19.20 8.86
CA PHE A 53 -4.96 19.17 8.04
C PHE A 53 -5.87 17.98 8.40
N PHE A 54 -5.33 16.76 8.48
CA PHE A 54 -6.15 15.58 8.81
C PHE A 54 -6.74 15.65 10.22
N SER A 55 -6.01 16.22 11.18
CA SER A 55 -6.47 16.40 12.55
C SER A 55 -7.54 17.49 12.62
N GLU A 56 -7.29 18.65 12.02
CA GLU A 56 -8.17 19.82 12.03
C GLU A 56 -9.51 19.56 11.34
N LYS A 57 -9.50 18.80 10.23
CA LYS A 57 -10.72 18.40 9.52
C LYS A 57 -11.42 17.18 10.12
N GLY A 58 -10.84 16.61 11.18
CA GLY A 58 -11.41 15.45 11.88
C GLY A 58 -11.47 14.19 11.03
N CYS A 59 -10.59 14.04 10.04
CA CYS A 59 -10.52 12.84 9.21
C CYS A 59 -10.23 11.59 10.06
N ASP A 60 -9.52 11.76 11.17
CA ASP A 60 -9.20 10.71 12.12
C ASP A 60 -10.45 10.10 12.78
N TYR A 61 -11.54 10.85 12.93
CA TYR A 61 -12.79 10.33 13.52
C TYR A 61 -13.28 9.05 12.85
N CYS A 62 -13.22 8.99 11.51
CA CYS A 62 -13.76 7.86 10.75
C CYS A 62 -12.67 7.01 10.07
N HIS A 63 -11.45 7.53 9.95
CA HIS A 63 -10.35 6.84 9.24
C HIS A 63 -9.26 6.30 10.17
N THR A 64 -9.49 6.31 11.48
CA THR A 64 -8.62 5.64 12.46
C THR A 64 -9.44 4.78 13.43
N PRO A 65 -8.90 3.64 13.90
CA PRO A 65 -9.64 2.73 14.78
C PRO A 65 -9.71 3.22 16.24
N SER A 66 -9.04 4.32 16.58
CA SER A 66 -8.78 4.76 17.95
C SER A 66 -9.18 6.21 18.21
N ALA A 67 -10.06 6.78 17.38
CA ALA A 67 -10.49 8.16 17.58
C ALA A 67 -11.29 8.31 18.89
N GLU A 68 -10.91 9.30 19.71
CA GLU A 68 -11.69 9.66 20.89
C GLU A 68 -13.02 10.29 20.45
N LEU A 69 -14.12 9.59 20.69
CA LEU A 69 -15.45 10.06 20.32
C LEU A 69 -16.06 10.96 21.41
N PRO A 70 -16.85 11.97 21.03
CA PRO A 70 -17.55 12.84 21.98
C PRO A 70 -18.61 12.08 22.78
N PHE A 71 -19.02 12.64 23.93
CA PHE A 71 -19.92 11.96 24.87
C PHE A 71 -21.23 11.46 24.25
N TYR A 72 -21.77 12.15 23.24
CA TYR A 72 -23.03 11.79 22.62
C TYR A 72 -22.94 10.54 21.74
N ALA A 73 -21.73 10.09 21.40
CA ALA A 73 -21.50 8.85 20.65
C ALA A 73 -21.98 7.60 21.40
N VAL A 74 -22.32 7.69 22.69
CA VAL A 74 -22.87 6.58 23.46
C VAL A 74 -24.39 6.47 23.38
N PHE A 75 -25.09 7.50 22.88
CA PHE A 75 -26.56 7.45 22.77
C PHE A 75 -27.00 6.51 21.65
N PRO A 76 -28.05 5.69 21.81
CA PRO A 76 -28.34 4.56 20.91
C PRO A 76 -28.36 4.90 19.41
N VAL A 77 -29.02 6.00 19.02
CA VAL A 77 -29.13 6.41 17.61
C VAL A 77 -27.81 6.99 17.10
N ALA A 78 -27.16 7.87 17.86
CA ALA A 78 -25.88 8.47 17.49
C ALA A 78 -24.78 7.41 17.40
N LYS A 79 -24.74 6.49 18.37
CA LYS A 79 -23.82 5.36 18.41
C LYS A 79 -23.90 4.52 17.14
N GLN A 80 -25.10 4.09 16.74
CA GLN A 80 -25.27 3.25 15.55
C GLN A 80 -24.82 3.96 14.28
N LEU A 81 -25.15 5.24 14.12
CA LEU A 81 -24.72 6.03 12.96
C LEU A 81 -23.21 6.22 12.95
N MET A 82 -22.61 6.60 14.07
CA MET A 82 -21.17 6.81 14.16
C MET A 82 -20.39 5.50 13.98
N ASP A 83 -20.83 4.39 14.58
CA ASP A 83 -20.20 3.08 14.38
C ASP A 83 -20.21 2.68 12.90
N TYR A 84 -21.34 2.88 12.21
CA TYR A 84 -21.44 2.62 10.77
C TYR A 84 -20.45 3.48 9.97
N ASP A 85 -20.35 4.77 10.31
CA ASP A 85 -19.48 5.73 9.62
C ASP A 85 -18.00 5.43 9.83
N VAL A 86 -17.63 5.09 11.07
CA VAL A 86 -16.26 4.69 11.43
C VAL A 86 -15.88 3.39 10.75
N GLN A 87 -16.76 2.37 10.76
CA GLN A 87 -16.49 1.10 10.09
C GLN A 87 -16.36 1.27 8.58
N LEU A 88 -17.26 2.03 7.95
CA LEU A 88 -17.22 2.28 6.51
C LEU A 88 -16.00 3.11 6.12
N GLY A 89 -15.70 4.18 6.88
CA GLY A 89 -14.56 5.06 6.67
C GLY A 89 -13.24 4.32 6.78
N TYR A 90 -13.04 3.57 7.86
CA TYR A 90 -11.81 2.82 8.11
C TYR A 90 -11.59 1.69 7.10
N LYS A 91 -12.65 0.98 6.70
CA LYS A 91 -12.57 -0.04 5.65
C LYS A 91 -12.16 0.55 4.29
N SER A 92 -12.57 1.79 4.01
CA SER A 92 -12.31 2.45 2.72
C SER A 92 -10.92 3.09 2.66
N PHE A 93 -10.47 3.69 3.77
CA PHE A 93 -9.22 4.43 3.85
C PHE A 93 -8.65 4.37 5.26
N ASN A 94 -7.40 3.90 5.37
CA ASN A 94 -6.71 3.75 6.64
C ASN A 94 -5.69 4.88 6.81
N LEU A 95 -6.12 5.93 7.51
CA LEU A 95 -5.30 7.10 7.74
C LEU A 95 -4.07 6.81 8.62
N GLN A 96 -4.06 5.73 9.41
CA GLN A 96 -2.90 5.40 10.24
C GLN A 96 -1.65 5.13 9.40
N SER A 97 -1.79 4.41 8.28
CA SER A 97 -0.66 4.14 7.38
C SER A 97 -0.07 5.43 6.82
N VAL A 98 -0.92 6.36 6.38
CA VAL A 98 -0.51 7.69 5.88
C VAL A 98 0.20 8.49 6.97
N ARG A 99 -0.37 8.54 8.19
CA ARG A 99 0.23 9.26 9.32
C ARG A 99 1.59 8.70 9.68
N THR A 100 1.72 7.38 9.77
CA THR A 100 3.01 6.73 10.07
C THR A 100 4.05 7.06 8.99
N SER A 101 3.70 6.96 7.71
CA SER A 101 4.61 7.36 6.62
C SER A 101 5.07 8.82 6.76
N LEU A 102 4.14 9.75 7.02
CA LEU A 102 4.46 11.17 7.19
C LEU A 102 5.37 11.44 8.40
N ILE A 103 5.09 10.79 9.54
CA ILE A 103 5.90 10.92 10.77
C ILE A 103 7.31 10.37 10.53
N ASP A 104 7.44 9.21 9.89
CA ASP A 104 8.71 8.53 9.62
C ASP A 104 9.49 9.11 8.42
N ASP A 105 8.97 10.13 7.75
CA ASP A 105 9.49 10.67 6.47
C ASP A 105 9.66 9.59 5.37
N LYS A 106 8.70 8.68 5.31
CA LYS A 106 8.59 7.64 4.30
C LYS A 106 7.53 8.00 3.26
N PRO A 107 7.65 7.50 2.02
CA PRO A 107 6.63 7.72 1.01
C PRO A 107 5.27 7.17 1.45
N VAL A 108 4.21 7.95 1.23
CA VAL A 108 2.83 7.48 1.36
C VAL A 108 2.47 6.67 0.12
N SER A 109 1.93 5.46 0.30
CA SER A 109 1.64 4.56 -0.82
C SER A 109 0.77 5.21 -1.90
N GLN A 110 1.01 4.84 -3.17
CA GLN A 110 0.25 5.36 -4.31
C GLN A 110 -1.26 5.11 -4.17
N SER A 111 -1.66 3.97 -3.60
CA SER A 111 -3.07 3.67 -3.37
C SER A 111 -3.73 4.66 -2.40
N GLU A 112 -3.06 5.03 -1.31
CA GLU A 112 -3.59 5.98 -0.34
C GLU A 112 -3.58 7.41 -0.89
N LEU A 113 -2.52 7.79 -1.62
CA LEU A 113 -2.48 9.08 -2.35
C LEU A 113 -3.64 9.22 -3.33
N ASN A 114 -3.93 8.16 -4.11
CA ASN A 114 -5.02 8.17 -5.11
C ASN A 114 -6.40 8.30 -4.44
N LYS A 115 -6.60 7.66 -3.28
CA LYS A 115 -7.86 7.81 -2.51
C LYS A 115 -8.05 9.24 -2.01
N ILE A 116 -7.00 9.84 -1.46
CA ILE A 116 -7.05 11.24 -0.98
C ILE A 116 -7.29 12.18 -2.16
N GLU A 117 -6.56 12.01 -3.27
CA GLU A 117 -6.75 12.82 -4.48
C GLU A 117 -8.18 12.74 -4.99
N TRP A 118 -8.74 11.54 -5.09
CA TRP A 118 -10.08 11.33 -5.62
C TRP A 118 -11.14 12.10 -4.80
N VAL A 119 -11.09 12.01 -3.46
CA VAL A 119 -12.06 12.70 -2.60
C VAL A 119 -11.87 14.21 -2.61
N MET A 120 -10.64 14.69 -2.80
CA MET A 120 -10.33 16.12 -2.94
C MET A 120 -10.86 16.67 -4.27
N GLN A 121 -10.61 15.97 -5.39
CA GLN A 121 -11.08 16.37 -6.71
C GLN A 121 -12.61 16.41 -6.80
N HIS A 122 -13.28 15.39 -6.25
CA HIS A 122 -14.73 15.24 -6.33
C HIS A 122 -15.48 15.86 -5.13
N GLN A 123 -14.76 16.39 -4.14
CA GLN A 123 -15.33 17.03 -2.94
C GLN A 123 -16.33 16.12 -2.21
N THR A 124 -16.08 14.82 -2.19
CA THR A 124 -16.98 13.84 -1.56
C THR A 124 -16.75 13.70 -0.07
N MET A 125 -15.66 14.30 0.45
CA MET A 125 -15.31 14.27 1.87
C MET A 125 -15.01 15.70 2.38
N PRO A 126 -15.36 15.99 3.64
CA PRO A 126 -16.13 15.12 4.53
C PRO A 126 -17.61 14.98 4.13
N PRO A 127 -18.32 13.90 4.53
CA PRO A 127 -19.72 13.72 4.18
C PRO A 127 -20.62 14.82 4.76
N THR A 128 -21.72 15.15 4.08
CA THR A 128 -22.66 16.22 4.51
C THR A 128 -23.16 16.03 5.95
N ARG A 129 -23.43 14.78 6.36
CA ARG A 129 -23.84 14.44 7.73
C ARG A 129 -22.80 14.80 8.79
N TYR A 130 -21.52 14.74 8.45
CA TYR A 130 -20.43 15.11 9.36
C TYR A 130 -20.39 16.63 9.50
N VAL A 131 -20.30 17.36 8.38
CA VAL A 131 -20.22 18.84 8.40
C VAL A 131 -21.50 19.51 8.94
N ALA A 132 -22.63 18.80 8.95
CA ALA A 132 -23.85 19.29 9.59
C ALA A 132 -23.68 19.54 11.10
N LEU A 133 -22.80 18.82 11.78
CA LEU A 133 -22.47 19.04 13.20
C LEU A 133 -21.04 19.57 13.40
N HIS A 134 -20.14 19.21 12.49
CA HIS A 134 -18.73 19.60 12.47
C HIS A 134 -18.46 20.60 11.33
N TRP A 135 -19.13 21.75 11.37
CA TRP A 135 -19.10 22.74 10.28
C TRP A 135 -17.68 23.27 9.97
N THR A 136 -16.80 23.34 10.96
CA THR A 136 -15.36 23.69 10.77
C THR A 136 -14.55 22.59 10.09
N GLY A 137 -15.07 21.38 10.02
CA GLY A 137 -14.43 20.24 9.36
C GLY A 137 -14.52 20.29 7.83
N GLY A 138 -15.30 21.20 7.26
CA GLY A 138 -15.33 21.44 5.81
C GLY A 138 -13.95 21.80 5.25
N VAL A 139 -13.68 21.36 4.02
CA VAL A 139 -12.42 21.62 3.30
C VAL A 139 -12.64 22.77 2.33
N SER A 140 -11.87 23.83 2.47
CA SER A 140 -11.88 24.99 1.57
C SER A 140 -11.13 24.72 0.26
N ASP A 141 -11.33 25.57 -0.74
CA ASP A 141 -10.62 25.49 -2.02
C ASP A 141 -9.10 25.60 -1.87
N SER A 142 -8.61 26.46 -0.98
CA SER A 142 -7.18 26.62 -0.73
C SER A 142 -6.58 25.38 -0.09
N GLU A 143 -7.22 24.83 0.95
CA GLU A 143 -6.74 23.61 1.62
C GLU A 143 -6.75 22.41 0.66
N ARG A 144 -7.79 22.29 -0.17
CA ARG A 144 -7.86 21.27 -1.21
C ARG A 144 -6.69 21.38 -2.19
N ILE A 145 -6.39 22.59 -2.68
CA ILE A 145 -5.28 22.83 -3.60
C ILE A 145 -3.94 22.48 -2.93
N GLU A 146 -3.77 22.80 -1.64
CA GLU A 146 -2.57 22.44 -0.88
C GLU A 146 -2.38 20.92 -0.79
N ILE A 147 -3.44 20.16 -0.48
CA ILE A 147 -3.38 18.71 -0.43
C ILE A 147 -3.09 18.10 -1.81
N LEU A 148 -3.73 18.61 -2.88
CA LEU A 148 -3.46 18.14 -4.24
C LEU A 148 -2.01 18.43 -4.68
N ASN A 149 -1.47 19.60 -4.32
CA ASN A 149 -0.07 19.93 -4.60
C ASN A 149 0.90 19.05 -3.80
N TRP A 150 0.58 18.75 -2.54
CA TRP A 150 1.36 17.81 -1.74
C TRP A 150 1.37 16.41 -2.36
N ILE A 151 0.22 15.89 -2.82
CA ILE A 151 0.13 14.59 -3.52
C ILE A 151 1.02 14.59 -4.77
N LYS A 152 0.97 15.68 -5.55
CA LYS A 152 1.84 15.85 -6.71
C LYS A 152 3.32 15.79 -6.34
N HIS A 153 3.74 16.51 -5.29
CA HIS A 153 5.12 16.46 -4.82
C HIS A 153 5.54 15.05 -4.35
N GLN A 154 4.66 14.32 -3.68
CA GLN A 154 4.92 12.93 -3.28
C GLN A 154 5.16 12.03 -4.50
N ARG A 155 4.31 12.14 -5.53
CA ARG A 155 4.48 11.37 -6.78
C ARG A 155 5.77 11.72 -7.50
N GLU A 156 6.05 13.01 -7.68
CA GLU A 156 7.26 13.48 -8.34
C GLU A 156 8.54 13.06 -7.60
N ARG A 157 8.51 13.06 -6.27
CA ARG A 157 9.68 12.73 -5.44
C ARG A 157 9.96 11.23 -5.34
N TYR A 158 8.92 10.39 -5.22
CA TYR A 158 9.10 8.99 -4.81
C TYR A 158 8.68 7.97 -5.88
N TYR A 159 7.82 8.33 -6.84
CA TYR A 159 7.19 7.36 -7.74
C TYR A 159 7.47 7.62 -9.22
N ALA A 160 7.65 8.89 -9.61
CA ALA A 160 7.99 9.23 -10.98
C ALA A 160 9.42 8.77 -11.30
N SER A 161 9.57 8.02 -12.39
CA SER A 161 10.89 7.63 -12.88
C SER A 161 11.63 8.84 -13.46
N ALA A 162 12.96 8.81 -13.43
CA ALA A 162 13.78 9.90 -13.96
C ALA A 162 13.51 10.20 -15.45
N ASP A 163 13.13 9.16 -16.22
CA ASP A 163 12.80 9.21 -17.64
C ASP A 163 11.31 9.50 -17.94
N THR A 164 10.48 9.67 -16.90
CA THR A 164 9.09 10.11 -17.08
C THR A 164 9.04 11.60 -17.46
N ALA A 165 8.31 11.90 -18.54
CA ALA A 165 8.11 13.26 -19.02
C ALA A 165 7.41 14.13 -17.96
N ALA A 166 7.82 15.39 -17.84
CA ALA A 166 7.40 16.29 -16.76
C ALA A 166 5.87 16.37 -16.62
N GLN A 167 5.12 16.43 -17.72
CA GLN A 167 3.66 16.52 -17.68
C GLN A 167 2.97 15.26 -17.14
N HIS A 168 3.64 14.11 -17.08
CA HIS A 168 3.06 12.84 -16.62
C HIS A 168 3.51 12.44 -15.21
N ARG A 169 4.38 13.21 -14.56
CA ARG A 169 4.94 12.84 -13.24
C ARG A 169 3.94 12.88 -12.09
N ASN A 170 2.81 13.57 -12.27
CA ASN A 170 1.71 13.59 -11.30
C ASN A 170 0.63 12.52 -11.57
N GLU A 171 0.73 11.76 -12.65
CA GLU A 171 -0.32 10.80 -12.98
C GLU A 171 -0.30 9.62 -12.00
N PRO A 172 -1.46 9.08 -11.60
CA PRO A 172 -1.53 7.91 -10.72
C PRO A 172 -0.97 6.64 -11.38
N LEU A 173 -0.85 6.63 -12.70
CA LEU A 173 -0.18 5.57 -13.46
C LEU A 173 1.10 6.13 -14.08
N GLN A 174 2.23 5.55 -13.69
CA GLN A 174 3.54 5.91 -14.22
C GLN A 174 3.99 4.91 -15.30
N PRO A 175 4.71 5.37 -16.35
CA PRO A 175 5.38 4.48 -17.28
C PRO A 175 6.39 3.58 -16.57
N ILE A 176 6.62 2.39 -17.11
CA ILE A 176 7.71 1.51 -16.64
C ILE A 176 9.06 2.20 -16.97
N PRO A 177 9.98 2.35 -15.99
CA PRO A 177 11.29 2.93 -16.24
C PRO A 177 12.05 2.16 -17.32
N LYS A 178 12.71 2.87 -18.25
CA LYS A 178 13.52 2.23 -19.30
C LYS A 178 14.73 1.47 -18.77
N LYS A 179 15.23 1.85 -17.60
CA LYS A 179 16.40 1.24 -16.95
C LYS A 179 16.17 1.15 -15.44
N LEU A 180 16.59 0.04 -14.86
CA LEU A 180 16.71 -0.16 -13.42
C LEU A 180 18.19 -0.29 -13.07
N PRO A 181 18.61 0.18 -11.87
CA PRO A 181 19.97 -0.04 -11.41
C PRO A 181 20.20 -1.54 -11.14
N VAL A 182 21.04 -2.17 -11.94
CA VAL A 182 21.38 -3.60 -11.83
C VAL A 182 22.88 -3.82 -12.02
N ASP A 183 23.44 -4.84 -11.37
CA ASP A 183 24.78 -5.36 -11.74
C ASP A 183 24.59 -6.34 -12.91
N GLU A 184 25.09 -5.98 -14.09
CA GLU A 184 24.96 -6.78 -15.31
C GLU A 184 25.58 -8.18 -15.16
N ARG A 185 26.64 -8.34 -14.35
CA ARG A 185 27.27 -9.65 -14.10
C ARG A 185 26.38 -10.52 -13.23
N LYS A 186 25.75 -9.94 -12.20
CA LYS A 186 24.73 -10.64 -11.39
C LYS A 186 23.53 -11.02 -12.25
N ALA A 187 23.03 -10.10 -13.07
CA ALA A 187 21.89 -10.37 -13.96
C ALA A 187 22.19 -11.51 -14.95
N ALA A 188 23.38 -11.54 -15.54
CA ALA A 188 23.81 -12.63 -16.43
C ALA A 188 23.92 -13.98 -15.69
N LEU A 189 24.46 -13.99 -14.47
CA LEU A 189 24.51 -15.18 -13.63
C LEU A 189 23.11 -15.67 -13.25
N GLY A 190 22.25 -14.78 -12.77
CA GLY A 190 20.85 -15.06 -12.45
C GLY A 190 20.07 -15.58 -13.65
N PHE A 191 20.29 -15.03 -14.85
CA PHE A 191 19.69 -15.54 -16.09
C PHE A 191 20.06 -16.99 -16.36
N ARG A 192 21.31 -17.40 -16.09
CA ARG A 192 21.72 -18.80 -16.22
C ARG A 192 21.02 -19.67 -15.18
N LEU A 193 21.01 -19.27 -13.91
CA LEU A 193 20.35 -20.00 -12.83
C LEU A 193 18.84 -20.16 -13.06
N TYR A 194 18.18 -19.11 -13.56
CA TYR A 194 16.76 -19.11 -13.92
C TYR A 194 16.39 -20.21 -14.94
N HIS A 195 17.32 -20.52 -15.84
CA HIS A 195 17.15 -21.56 -16.86
C HIS A 195 17.76 -22.90 -16.47
N ASP A 196 18.46 -23.00 -15.34
CA ASP A 196 19.20 -24.20 -14.94
C ASP A 196 18.28 -25.23 -14.28
N ALA A 197 18.04 -26.34 -14.97
CA ALA A 197 17.17 -27.40 -14.45
C ALA A 197 17.74 -28.08 -13.20
N ARG A 198 19.06 -27.99 -12.95
CA ARG A 198 19.72 -28.56 -11.76
C ARG A 198 19.24 -27.92 -10.45
N MET A 199 18.50 -26.81 -10.52
CA MET A 199 17.79 -26.23 -9.40
C MET A 199 16.68 -27.16 -8.84
N SER A 200 16.14 -28.07 -9.67
CA SER A 200 15.17 -29.08 -9.25
C SER A 200 15.81 -30.39 -8.81
N GLY A 201 15.12 -31.16 -7.96
CA GLY A 201 15.60 -32.38 -7.34
C GLY A 201 16.00 -33.46 -8.35
N ASP A 202 15.22 -33.61 -9.43
CA ASP A 202 15.49 -34.56 -10.52
C ASP A 202 16.20 -33.94 -11.73
N SER A 203 16.57 -32.65 -11.63
CA SER A 203 17.22 -31.87 -12.68
C SER A 203 16.39 -31.73 -13.97
N THR A 204 15.04 -31.75 -13.88
CA THR A 204 14.14 -31.62 -15.04
C THR A 204 13.47 -30.25 -15.16
N ILE A 205 13.33 -29.50 -14.06
CA ILE A 205 12.59 -28.23 -14.01
C ILE A 205 13.49 -27.09 -13.55
N SER A 206 13.28 -25.92 -14.17
CA SER A 206 13.87 -24.63 -13.81
C SER A 206 12.78 -23.57 -13.68
N CYS A 207 13.12 -22.36 -13.21
CA CYS A 207 12.17 -21.25 -13.12
C CYS A 207 11.49 -20.99 -14.48
N ALA A 208 12.25 -21.06 -15.58
CA ALA A 208 11.77 -20.86 -16.94
C ALA A 208 10.70 -21.87 -17.40
N HIS A 209 10.54 -23.02 -16.74
CA HIS A 209 9.49 -23.98 -17.08
C HIS A 209 8.10 -23.48 -16.66
N CYS A 210 7.98 -22.88 -15.48
CA CYS A 210 6.71 -22.32 -14.98
C CYS A 210 6.54 -20.85 -15.37
N HIS A 211 7.63 -20.14 -15.64
CA HIS A 211 7.66 -18.72 -15.93
C HIS A 211 8.38 -18.44 -17.26
N ALA A 212 7.83 -18.95 -18.36
CA ALA A 212 8.49 -18.90 -19.66
C ALA A 212 8.55 -17.47 -20.22
N LEU A 213 9.76 -16.92 -20.41
CA LEU A 213 9.96 -15.53 -20.84
C LEU A 213 9.43 -15.26 -22.25
N ASN A 214 9.39 -16.28 -23.12
CA ASN A 214 8.80 -16.19 -24.46
C ASN A 214 7.26 -16.34 -24.46
N ALA A 215 6.64 -16.59 -23.31
CA ALA A 215 5.20 -16.75 -23.13
C ALA A 215 4.64 -15.82 -22.04
N GLY A 216 5.19 -14.60 -21.95
CA GLY A 216 4.69 -13.59 -21.00
C GLY A 216 5.09 -13.84 -19.55
N GLY A 217 6.09 -14.69 -19.29
CA GLY A 217 6.59 -14.98 -17.94
C GLY A 217 5.71 -15.94 -17.14
N VAL A 218 4.86 -16.72 -17.81
CA VAL A 218 3.93 -17.70 -17.23
C VAL A 218 3.94 -19.01 -18.01
N ASP A 219 3.31 -20.06 -17.48
CA ASP A 219 3.16 -21.37 -18.13
C ASP A 219 1.89 -21.52 -18.97
N GLY A 220 0.97 -20.54 -18.90
CA GLY A 220 -0.31 -20.57 -19.60
C GLY A 220 -1.30 -21.62 -19.08
N ARG A 221 -1.11 -22.16 -17.87
CA ARG A 221 -1.93 -23.22 -17.27
C ARG A 221 -2.86 -22.66 -16.20
N LYS A 222 -3.92 -23.43 -15.88
CA LYS A 222 -4.77 -23.14 -14.71
C LYS A 222 -3.94 -23.16 -13.42
N THR A 223 -3.11 -24.19 -13.26
CA THR A 223 -2.12 -24.31 -12.18
C THR A 223 -0.87 -25.00 -12.74
N SER A 224 0.28 -24.74 -12.12
CA SER A 224 1.57 -25.24 -12.61
C SER A 224 1.77 -26.73 -12.38
N ILE A 225 2.63 -27.32 -13.20
CA ILE A 225 3.04 -28.73 -13.08
C ILE A 225 4.50 -28.75 -12.66
N GLY A 226 4.77 -29.29 -11.47
CA GLY A 226 6.11 -29.50 -10.94
C GLY A 226 6.69 -30.88 -11.26
N VAL A 227 7.74 -31.22 -10.51
CA VAL A 227 8.51 -32.47 -10.65
C VAL A 227 7.58 -33.69 -10.54
N GLY A 228 7.83 -34.70 -11.37
CA GLY A 228 7.03 -35.93 -11.39
C GLY A 228 5.57 -35.76 -11.84
N GLY A 229 5.21 -34.61 -12.42
CA GLY A 229 3.84 -34.31 -12.84
C GLY A 229 2.94 -33.82 -11.70
N ALA A 230 3.52 -33.42 -10.56
CA ALA A 230 2.76 -32.85 -9.44
C ALA A 230 2.01 -31.60 -9.88
N VAL A 231 0.72 -31.49 -9.55
CA VAL A 231 -0.10 -30.33 -9.92
C VAL A 231 -0.19 -29.36 -8.73
N GLY A 232 0.27 -28.13 -8.94
CA GLY A 232 0.23 -27.07 -7.95
C GLY A 232 -1.19 -26.58 -7.65
N PRO A 233 -1.41 -25.90 -6.51
CA PRO A 233 -2.74 -25.46 -6.07
C PRO A 233 -3.17 -24.12 -6.69
N ILE A 234 -2.26 -23.39 -7.33
CA ILE A 234 -2.49 -22.02 -7.79
C ILE A 234 -1.80 -21.76 -9.14
N ASN A 235 -2.28 -20.75 -9.86
CA ASN A 235 -1.69 -20.28 -11.10
C ASN A 235 -0.34 -19.59 -10.85
N ALA A 236 0.67 -19.88 -11.68
CA ALA A 236 1.94 -19.16 -11.66
C ALA A 236 1.76 -17.71 -12.15
N PRO A 237 2.00 -16.69 -11.30
CA PRO A 237 1.95 -15.31 -11.73
C PRO A 237 3.11 -14.98 -12.68
N THR A 238 3.01 -13.89 -13.45
CA THR A 238 4.10 -13.48 -14.34
C THR A 238 5.32 -12.99 -13.57
N VAL A 239 6.51 -13.28 -14.09
CA VAL A 239 7.77 -12.66 -13.63
C VAL A 239 8.00 -11.27 -14.23
N PHE A 240 7.27 -10.87 -15.28
CA PHE A 240 7.41 -9.54 -15.84
C PHE A 240 6.85 -8.49 -14.88
N ASN A 241 7.66 -7.47 -14.61
CA ASN A 241 7.33 -6.36 -13.70
C ASN A 241 7.11 -6.78 -12.24
N SER A 242 7.38 -8.03 -11.84
CA SER A 242 7.21 -8.50 -10.46
C SER A 242 8.08 -7.75 -9.44
N VAL A 243 9.16 -7.12 -9.90
CA VAL A 243 10.01 -6.20 -9.10
C VAL A 243 9.24 -4.99 -8.57
N PHE A 244 8.10 -4.63 -9.18
CA PHE A 244 7.24 -3.53 -8.74
C PHE A 244 6.10 -3.97 -7.82
N ASN A 245 5.97 -5.27 -7.53
CA ASN A 245 5.02 -5.72 -6.54
C ASN A 245 5.45 -5.26 -5.14
N ILE A 246 4.48 -4.95 -4.28
CA ILE A 246 4.74 -4.62 -2.87
C ILE A 246 5.32 -5.82 -2.11
N GLU A 247 4.85 -7.02 -2.44
CA GLU A 247 5.21 -8.32 -1.87
C GLU A 247 5.03 -9.38 -2.97
N GLN A 248 5.61 -10.55 -2.79
CA GLN A 248 5.61 -11.63 -3.77
C GLN A 248 4.68 -12.77 -3.35
N PHE A 249 4.32 -13.61 -4.33
CA PHE A 249 3.22 -14.58 -4.28
C PHE A 249 1.83 -13.93 -4.17
N TRP A 250 0.79 -14.71 -4.44
CA TRP A 250 -0.61 -14.27 -4.37
C TRP A 250 -1.07 -13.83 -2.98
N ASP A 251 -0.42 -14.34 -1.94
CA ASP A 251 -0.73 -14.06 -0.53
C ASP A 251 0.28 -13.10 0.13
N GLY A 252 1.24 -12.57 -0.63
CA GLY A 252 2.23 -11.61 -0.11
C GLY A 252 3.25 -12.18 0.87
N ARG A 253 3.34 -13.51 1.02
CA ARG A 253 4.14 -14.14 2.09
C ARG A 253 5.66 -13.95 1.97
N ALA A 254 6.16 -13.41 0.86
CA ALA A 254 7.57 -13.10 0.66
C ALA A 254 7.74 -11.61 0.36
N SER A 255 8.58 -10.94 1.13
CA SER A 255 8.77 -9.48 1.06
C SER A 255 9.58 -9.02 -0.16
N THR A 256 10.40 -9.92 -0.74
CA THR A 256 11.32 -9.59 -1.84
C THR A 256 11.37 -10.71 -2.89
N LEU A 257 11.88 -10.40 -4.08
CA LEU A 257 12.15 -11.41 -5.13
C LEU A 257 13.17 -12.46 -4.66
N GLN A 258 14.19 -12.05 -3.91
CA GLN A 258 15.19 -12.98 -3.36
C GLN A 258 14.56 -13.96 -2.37
N GLU A 259 13.70 -13.48 -1.48
CA GLU A 259 12.95 -14.35 -0.56
C GLU A 259 11.99 -15.29 -1.32
N GLN A 260 11.30 -14.77 -2.35
CA GLN A 260 10.44 -15.56 -3.21
C GLN A 260 11.21 -16.70 -3.91
N ALA A 261 12.39 -16.39 -4.49
CA ALA A 261 13.25 -17.37 -5.15
C ALA A 261 13.77 -18.46 -4.19
N GLY A 262 13.74 -18.21 -2.89
CA GLY A 262 14.07 -19.18 -1.85
C GLY A 262 13.06 -20.34 -1.72
N GLY A 263 11.82 -20.14 -2.14
CA GLY A 263 10.72 -21.09 -1.96
C GLY A 263 10.66 -22.23 -3.00
N PRO A 264 10.49 -21.94 -4.31
CA PRO A 264 10.26 -22.93 -5.36
C PRO A 264 11.27 -24.09 -5.40
N PRO A 265 12.60 -23.85 -5.23
CA PRO A 265 13.60 -24.92 -5.29
C PRO A 265 13.33 -26.05 -4.30
N LEU A 266 12.84 -25.74 -3.10
CA LEU A 266 12.61 -26.70 -2.02
C LEU A 266 11.15 -27.15 -1.91
N ASN A 267 10.24 -26.58 -2.69
CA ASN A 267 8.82 -26.96 -2.64
C ASN A 267 8.63 -28.34 -3.33
N PRO A 268 8.10 -29.36 -2.61
CA PRO A 268 7.99 -30.73 -3.11
C PRO A 268 7.03 -30.90 -4.29
N ILE A 269 6.12 -29.95 -4.53
CA ILE A 269 5.20 -29.97 -5.68
C ILE A 269 5.61 -29.00 -6.79
N GLU A 270 6.75 -28.32 -6.65
CA GLU A 270 7.35 -27.47 -7.67
C GLU A 270 8.68 -28.09 -8.15
N MET A 271 9.81 -27.71 -7.55
CA MET A 271 11.14 -28.16 -7.99
C MET A 271 11.73 -29.28 -7.14
N ALA A 272 11.20 -29.53 -5.94
CA ALA A 272 11.46 -30.72 -5.12
C ALA A 272 12.95 -31.05 -4.83
N SER A 273 13.86 -30.07 -4.82
CA SER A 273 15.21 -30.28 -4.29
C SER A 273 15.15 -30.50 -2.78
N LYS A 274 15.97 -31.42 -2.26
CA LYS A 274 15.94 -31.81 -0.83
C LYS A 274 16.51 -30.74 0.09
N SER A 275 17.52 -30.01 -0.38
CA SER A 275 18.16 -28.92 0.34
C SER A 275 18.97 -28.04 -0.61
N TRP A 276 19.47 -26.92 -0.12
CA TRP A 276 20.41 -26.09 -0.87
C TRP A 276 21.73 -26.81 -1.13
N GLU A 277 22.20 -27.66 -0.21
CA GLU A 277 23.40 -28.48 -0.42
C GLU A 277 23.23 -29.44 -1.60
N ASP A 278 22.03 -30.02 -1.79
CA ASP A 278 21.75 -30.86 -2.96
C ASP A 278 21.89 -30.06 -4.27
N ILE A 279 21.32 -28.86 -4.32
CA ILE A 279 21.44 -27.94 -5.47
C ILE A 279 22.91 -27.59 -5.71
N ILE A 280 23.62 -27.16 -4.66
CA ILE A 280 25.03 -26.78 -4.73
C ILE A 280 25.88 -27.94 -5.24
N ASN A 281 25.66 -29.17 -4.76
CA ASN A 281 26.39 -30.35 -5.22
C ASN A 281 26.18 -30.65 -6.71
N LYS A 282 25.03 -30.25 -7.29
CA LYS A 282 24.77 -30.35 -8.73
C LYS A 282 25.44 -29.22 -9.50
N LEU A 283 25.34 -27.98 -9.01
CA LEU A 283 25.93 -26.80 -9.66
C LEU A 283 27.46 -26.79 -9.60
N ASP A 284 28.07 -27.28 -8.52
CA ASP A 284 29.53 -27.29 -8.32
C ASP A 284 30.28 -28.21 -9.30
N LYS A 285 29.56 -29.17 -9.90
CA LYS A 285 30.09 -30.07 -10.94
C LYS A 285 30.29 -29.37 -12.29
N ASP A 286 29.81 -28.14 -12.44
CA ASP A 286 29.97 -27.32 -13.64
C ASP A 286 31.11 -26.31 -13.45
N PRO A 287 32.30 -26.58 -14.01
CA PRO A 287 33.45 -25.72 -13.81
C PRO A 287 33.26 -24.32 -14.41
N VAL A 288 32.43 -24.17 -15.44
CA VAL A 288 32.15 -22.88 -16.08
C VAL A 288 31.22 -22.07 -15.19
N LEU A 289 30.09 -22.66 -14.77
CA LEU A 289 29.17 -21.99 -13.84
C LEU A 289 29.88 -21.62 -12.53
N LYS A 290 30.68 -22.52 -11.96
CA LYS A 290 31.44 -22.27 -10.72
C LYS A 290 32.41 -21.10 -10.87
N LYS A 291 33.16 -21.04 -11.98
CA LYS A 291 34.06 -19.92 -12.28
C LYS A 291 33.29 -18.60 -12.37
N ASP A 292 32.17 -18.59 -13.09
CA ASP A 292 31.37 -17.38 -13.30
C ASP A 292 30.67 -16.94 -12.01
N PHE A 293 30.22 -17.90 -11.18
CA PHE A 293 29.67 -17.63 -9.86
C PHE A 293 30.70 -16.99 -8.94
N LEU A 294 31.92 -17.54 -8.88
CA LEU A 294 33.01 -17.00 -8.05
C LEU A 294 33.49 -15.61 -8.49
N ALA A 295 33.31 -15.25 -9.76
CA ALA A 295 33.62 -13.91 -10.25
C ALA A 295 32.65 -12.84 -9.71
N VAL A 296 31.43 -13.24 -9.34
CA VAL A 296 30.40 -12.38 -8.76
C VAL A 296 30.39 -12.48 -7.23
N TYR A 297 30.51 -13.70 -6.70
CA TYR A 297 30.48 -14.02 -5.27
C TYR A 297 31.72 -14.84 -4.87
N PRO A 298 32.82 -14.18 -4.50
CA PRO A 298 34.08 -14.85 -4.15
C PRO A 298 33.98 -15.88 -3.01
N GLN A 299 32.94 -15.79 -2.16
CA GLN A 299 32.75 -16.70 -1.03
C GLN A 299 32.10 -18.05 -1.45
N GLY A 300 31.90 -18.32 -2.74
CA GLY A 300 31.36 -19.60 -3.26
C GLY A 300 29.84 -19.65 -3.39
N PHE A 301 29.23 -20.84 -3.45
CA PHE A 301 27.78 -20.99 -3.47
C PHE A 301 27.17 -20.89 -2.06
N SER A 302 25.95 -20.35 -1.96
CA SER A 302 25.02 -20.54 -0.83
C SER A 302 23.60 -20.32 -1.34
N GLY A 303 22.58 -20.82 -0.63
CA GLY A 303 21.17 -20.57 -1.01
C GLY A 303 20.88 -19.08 -1.18
N GLU A 304 21.27 -18.26 -0.20
CA GLU A 304 21.12 -16.80 -0.22
C GLU A 304 21.72 -16.14 -1.47
N ARG A 305 22.89 -16.60 -1.93
CA ARG A 305 23.58 -16.01 -3.10
C ARG A 305 23.14 -16.61 -4.43
N ILE A 306 22.51 -17.78 -4.40
CA ILE A 306 21.83 -18.34 -5.56
C ILE A 306 20.52 -17.59 -5.82
N THR A 307 19.89 -17.03 -4.77
CA THR A 307 18.63 -16.29 -4.86
C THR A 307 18.77 -14.77 -4.92
N ASP A 308 19.94 -14.21 -4.62
CA ASP A 308 20.28 -12.76 -4.73
C ASP A 308 20.27 -12.27 -6.19
#